data_AF-A0A4Q3DEZ4-F1
#
_entry.id   AF-A0A4Q3DEZ4-F1
#
_cell.length_a   1.000
_cell.length_b   1.000
_cell.length_c   1.000
_cell.angle_alpha   90.00
_cell.angle_beta   90.00
_cell.angle_gamma   90.00
#
_symmetry.space_group_name_H-M   'P 1'
#
loop_
_entity.id
_entity.type
_entity.pdbx_description
1 polymer ?
#
loop_
_entity_poly.entity_id
_entity_poly.type
_entity_poly.pdbx_seq_one_letter_code
_entity_poly.pdbx_strand_id
1 'polypeptide(L)'
;LITEHPRYNEIVNELQQAARSNLIFGLHVHVGIQSRELAIHIANQVRYFLPHVYALSTNSPFWVGRNTGYKSYRTKVFDKFPRTGIPDYFANIEEYDNYIKMLVKTNCIDNAKKVWWDIRVHPFFETIEFRICDCPMLVDETMAFTALFQALCAKLYKLRQQNMKFITYTRALINENKWRAARYGIDGKMIDFGKEMEVNTRALILELLDFVDDVVDELGCRQDLQYIHNILENGTGADRQLAIYGQRNSFEDVVDYITTQTLVGI
;
A
#
# COMPACT_ATOMS: atom_id res chain seq x y z
N LEU A 1 -8.72 -21.56 8.67
CA LEU A 1 -9.99 -21.82 7.98
C LEU A 1 -9.95 -21.15 6.61
N ILE A 2 -10.47 -21.81 5.57
CA ILE A 2 -10.62 -21.25 4.23
C ILE A 2 -12.12 -21.21 3.94
N THR A 3 -12.64 -20.07 3.47
CA THR A 3 -14.06 -19.91 3.15
C THR A 3 -14.46 -20.95 2.09
N GLU A 4 -15.54 -21.70 2.34
CA GLU A 4 -16.06 -22.68 1.39
C GLU A 4 -16.69 -21.98 0.19
N HIS A 5 -15.86 -21.65 -0.79
CA HIS A 5 -16.28 -21.11 -2.08
C HIS A 5 -15.41 -21.75 -3.17
N PRO A 6 -15.97 -22.16 -4.32
CA PRO A 6 -15.23 -22.87 -5.38
C PRO A 6 -13.91 -22.18 -5.78
N ARG A 7 -13.96 -20.85 -5.93
CA ARG A 7 -12.79 -20.00 -6.19
C ARG A 7 -11.63 -20.18 -5.20
N TYR A 8 -11.90 -20.32 -3.89
CA TYR A 8 -10.83 -20.48 -2.90
C TYR A 8 -10.21 -21.89 -2.97
N ASN A 9 -11.01 -22.92 -3.26
CA ASN A 9 -10.51 -24.28 -3.46
C ASN A 9 -9.56 -24.37 -4.67
N GLU A 10 -9.90 -23.70 -5.77
CA GLU A 10 -9.03 -23.59 -6.94
C GLU A 10 -7.72 -22.86 -6.61
N ILE A 11 -7.77 -21.75 -5.88
CA ILE A 11 -6.56 -21.00 -5.46
C ILE A 11 -5.65 -21.87 -4.57
N VAL A 12 -6.22 -22.64 -3.65
CA VAL A 12 -5.43 -23.54 -2.79
C VAL A 12 -4.80 -24.67 -3.60
N ASN A 13 -5.51 -25.20 -4.59
CA ASN A 13 -4.95 -26.22 -5.48
C ASN A 13 -3.86 -25.65 -6.40
N GLU A 14 -4.02 -24.42 -6.88
CA GLU A 14 -3.05 -23.75 -7.76
C GLU A 14 -1.78 -23.33 -7.00
N LEU A 15 -1.94 -22.71 -5.82
CA LEU A 15 -0.84 -22.06 -5.09
C LEU A 15 -0.30 -22.89 -3.91
N GLN A 16 -0.97 -23.99 -3.57
CA GLN A 16 -0.54 -24.95 -2.57
C GLN A 16 -0.14 -24.29 -1.24
N GLN A 17 1.10 -24.49 -0.78
CA GLN A 17 1.56 -24.00 0.52
C GLN A 17 1.51 -22.47 0.64
N ALA A 18 1.66 -21.74 -0.48
CA ALA A 18 1.57 -20.28 -0.47
C ALA A 18 0.17 -19.83 -0.01
N ALA A 19 -0.89 -20.40 -0.60
CA ALA A 19 -2.27 -20.14 -0.20
C ALA A 19 -2.58 -20.56 1.24
N ARG A 20 -2.10 -21.73 1.67
CA ARG A 20 -2.34 -22.23 3.04
C ARG A 20 -1.69 -21.39 4.12
N SER A 21 -0.61 -20.66 3.78
CA SER A 21 0.09 -19.76 4.71
C SER A 21 -0.46 -18.32 4.71
N ASN A 22 -1.50 -18.03 3.94
CA ASN A 22 -1.98 -16.68 3.70
C ASN A 22 -3.15 -16.30 4.62
N LEU A 23 -2.81 -15.83 5.83
CA LEU A 23 -3.74 -15.17 6.74
C LEU A 23 -3.20 -13.78 7.07
N ILE A 24 -3.54 -12.81 6.22
CA ILE A 24 -3.07 -11.43 6.32
C ILE A 24 -4.22 -10.45 6.15
N PHE A 25 -4.10 -9.28 6.75
CA PHE A 25 -5.10 -8.22 6.72
C PHE A 25 -4.48 -6.95 6.13
N GLY A 26 -5.14 -6.33 5.16
CA GLY A 26 -4.64 -5.11 4.50
C GLY A 26 -5.77 -4.15 4.19
N LEU A 27 -5.44 -2.88 4.05
CA LEU A 27 -6.36 -1.85 3.59
C LEU A 27 -6.31 -1.74 2.07
N HIS A 28 -7.48 -1.78 1.43
CA HIS A 28 -7.63 -1.45 0.02
C HIS A 28 -8.40 -0.15 -0.15
N VAL A 29 -7.83 0.81 -0.90
CA VAL A 29 -8.47 2.09 -1.20
C VAL A 29 -8.73 2.17 -2.69
N HIS A 30 -9.98 2.48 -3.06
CA HIS A 30 -10.36 2.72 -4.44
C HIS A 30 -10.56 4.22 -4.68
N VAL A 31 -9.82 4.79 -5.62
CA VAL A 31 -10.01 6.17 -6.07
C VAL A 31 -10.64 6.17 -7.45
N GLY A 32 -11.82 6.75 -7.60
CA GLY A 32 -12.53 6.88 -8.87
C GLY A 32 -11.81 7.81 -9.84
N ILE A 33 -11.69 7.38 -11.11
CA ILE A 33 -11.00 8.12 -12.17
C ILE A 33 -11.87 8.09 -13.43
N GLN A 34 -11.96 9.23 -14.13
CA GLN A 34 -12.86 9.42 -15.27
C GLN A 34 -12.66 8.42 -16.42
N SER A 35 -11.45 7.89 -16.62
CA SER A 35 -11.18 6.91 -17.68
C SER A 35 -10.01 5.99 -17.32
N ARG A 36 -9.93 4.82 -17.99
CA ARG A 36 -8.84 3.85 -17.77
C ARG A 36 -7.49 4.36 -18.30
N GLU A 37 -7.50 5.15 -19.37
CA GLU A 37 -6.32 5.80 -19.95
C GLU A 37 -5.73 6.82 -18.96
N LEU A 38 -6.60 7.57 -18.30
CA LEU A 38 -6.17 8.47 -17.23
C LEU A 38 -5.68 7.68 -16.01
N ALA A 39 -6.38 6.59 -15.66
CA ALA A 39 -6.01 5.74 -14.54
C ALA A 39 -4.61 5.12 -14.73
N ILE A 40 -4.27 4.61 -15.92
CA ILE A 40 -2.93 4.05 -16.18
C ILE A 40 -1.84 5.14 -16.12
N HIS A 41 -2.14 6.34 -16.61
CA HIS A 41 -1.22 7.46 -16.55
C HIS A 41 -0.90 7.89 -15.10
N ILE A 42 -1.93 7.98 -14.24
CA ILE A 42 -1.77 8.30 -12.81
C ILE A 42 -1.10 7.12 -12.10
N ALA A 43 -1.55 5.89 -12.33
CA ALA A 43 -0.99 4.68 -11.74
C ALA A 43 0.51 4.56 -12.01
N ASN A 44 0.97 4.91 -13.21
CA ASN A 44 2.38 4.85 -13.55
C ASN A 44 3.27 5.75 -12.68
N GLN A 45 2.76 6.92 -12.32
CA GLN A 45 3.46 7.91 -11.50
C GLN A 45 3.31 7.60 -10.02
N VAL A 46 2.10 7.24 -9.58
CA VAL A 46 1.80 7.11 -8.15
C VAL A 46 2.54 5.95 -7.48
N ARG A 47 3.01 4.96 -8.26
CA ARG A 47 3.88 3.87 -7.77
C ARG A 47 5.09 4.34 -6.99
N TYR A 48 5.66 5.49 -7.36
CA TYR A 48 6.79 6.08 -6.66
C TYR A 48 6.43 6.42 -5.20
N PHE A 49 5.20 6.86 -4.94
CA PHE A 49 4.76 7.25 -3.60
C PHE A 49 4.32 6.08 -2.73
N LEU A 50 4.08 4.90 -3.31
CA LEU A 50 3.59 3.74 -2.56
C LEU A 50 4.46 3.37 -1.36
N PRO A 51 5.81 3.34 -1.44
CA PRO A 51 6.64 3.07 -0.26
C PRO A 51 6.46 4.07 0.88
N HIS A 52 6.17 5.34 0.59
CA HIS A 52 5.97 6.39 1.60
C HIS A 52 4.70 6.14 2.40
N VAL A 53 3.58 5.91 1.71
CA VAL A 53 2.31 5.56 2.37
C VAL A 53 2.42 4.21 3.06
N TYR A 54 3.18 3.27 2.47
CA TYR A 54 3.41 1.97 3.07
C TYR A 54 4.15 2.08 4.41
N ALA A 55 5.19 2.91 4.51
CA ALA A 55 5.91 3.16 5.75
C ALA A 55 4.99 3.70 6.87
N LEU A 56 4.08 4.63 6.53
CA LEU A 56 3.06 5.13 7.45
C LEU A 56 2.11 4.03 7.93
N SER A 57 1.70 3.16 7.01
CA SER A 57 0.69 2.13 7.28
C SER A 57 1.23 0.84 7.90
N THR A 58 2.50 0.76 8.28
CA THR A 58 3.07 -0.48 8.84
C THR A 58 2.38 -0.87 10.16
N ASN A 59 1.85 -2.10 10.23
CA ASN A 59 1.04 -2.56 11.36
C ASN A 59 1.11 -4.08 11.58
N SER A 60 2.18 -4.75 11.12
CA SER A 60 2.31 -6.21 11.22
C SER A 60 3.72 -6.67 11.60
N PRO A 61 4.23 -6.29 12.80
CA PRO A 61 5.59 -6.64 13.21
C PRO A 61 5.76 -8.10 13.65
N PHE A 62 4.65 -8.78 13.97
CA PHE A 62 4.66 -10.15 14.47
C PHE A 62 4.13 -11.17 13.45
N TRP A 63 4.64 -12.38 13.50
CA TRP A 63 4.14 -13.51 12.70
C TRP A 63 4.33 -14.83 13.44
N VAL A 64 3.24 -15.58 13.63
CA VAL A 64 3.23 -16.91 14.28
C VAL A 64 3.99 -16.89 15.62
N GLY A 65 3.62 -15.95 16.49
CA GLY A 65 4.17 -15.82 17.84
C GLY A 65 5.63 -15.35 17.89
N ARG A 66 6.13 -14.68 16.86
CA ARG A 66 7.51 -14.17 16.81
C ARG A 66 7.54 -12.72 16.37
N ASN A 67 8.42 -11.94 17.01
CA ASN A 67 8.85 -10.66 16.47
C ASN A 67 9.70 -10.93 15.22
N THR A 68 9.25 -10.42 14.07
CA THR A 68 9.86 -10.72 12.77
C THR A 68 11.06 -9.82 12.47
N GLY A 69 11.22 -8.74 13.23
CA GLY A 69 12.15 -7.66 12.92
C GLY A 69 11.68 -6.74 11.79
N TYR A 70 10.53 -6.98 11.16
CA TYR A 70 9.90 -6.04 10.22
C TYR A 70 8.88 -5.16 10.95
N LYS A 71 8.56 -3.99 10.40
CA LYS A 71 7.39 -3.19 10.81
C LYS A 71 6.13 -3.65 10.07
N SER A 72 6.27 -4.05 8.81
CA SER A 72 5.23 -4.80 8.10
C SER A 72 5.77 -6.11 7.53
N TYR A 73 5.35 -7.22 8.15
CA TYR A 73 5.65 -8.56 7.67
C TYR A 73 4.59 -9.09 6.70
N ARG A 74 3.41 -8.47 6.65
CA ARG A 74 2.31 -8.81 5.74
C ARG A 74 2.80 -9.03 4.31
N THR A 75 3.57 -8.09 3.75
CA THR A 75 4.02 -8.21 2.35
C THR A 75 4.97 -9.38 2.17
N LYS A 76 5.75 -9.76 3.18
CA LYS A 76 6.69 -10.90 3.07
C LYS A 76 5.97 -12.24 3.03
N VAL A 77 4.80 -12.34 3.67
CA VAL A 77 3.92 -13.49 3.51
C VAL A 77 3.36 -13.54 2.09
N PHE A 78 2.97 -12.37 1.56
CA PHE A 78 2.35 -12.23 0.25
C PHE A 78 3.33 -12.36 -0.93
N ASP A 79 4.61 -12.02 -0.76
CA ASP A 79 5.67 -12.11 -1.77
C ASP A 79 5.84 -13.53 -2.37
N LYS A 80 5.30 -14.56 -1.71
CA LYS A 80 5.29 -15.96 -2.20
C LYS A 80 4.35 -16.17 -3.38
N PHE A 81 3.39 -15.29 -3.58
CA PHE A 81 2.40 -15.40 -4.65
C PHE A 81 3.00 -14.85 -5.96
N PRO A 82 2.74 -15.49 -7.11
CA PRO A 82 3.18 -14.96 -8.39
C PRO A 82 2.49 -13.62 -8.68
N ARG A 83 3.10 -12.73 -9.49
CA ARG A 83 2.47 -11.47 -9.92
C ARG A 83 2.05 -10.56 -8.75
N THR A 84 2.90 -10.48 -7.73
CA THR A 84 2.76 -9.59 -6.58
C THR A 84 3.73 -8.41 -6.62
N GLY A 85 3.47 -7.42 -5.78
CA GLY A 85 4.34 -6.26 -5.56
C GLY A 85 4.04 -5.09 -6.49
N ILE A 86 5.02 -4.19 -6.63
CA ILE A 86 4.89 -2.98 -7.46
C ILE A 86 4.75 -3.42 -8.92
N PRO A 87 3.76 -2.91 -9.67
CA PRO A 87 3.58 -3.28 -11.08
C PRO A 87 4.61 -2.60 -12.00
N ASP A 88 4.92 -3.25 -13.11
CA ASP A 88 5.77 -2.70 -14.18
C ASP A 88 5.10 -1.52 -14.89
N TYR A 89 5.90 -0.67 -15.54
CA TYR A 89 5.43 0.45 -16.35
C TYR A 89 4.70 -0.03 -17.59
N PHE A 90 3.54 0.58 -17.86
CA PHE A 90 2.76 0.36 -19.10
C PHE A 90 2.58 1.71 -19.80
N ALA A 91 3.01 1.85 -21.05
CA ALA A 91 2.96 3.13 -21.76
C ALA A 91 1.52 3.64 -21.97
N ASN A 92 0.56 2.73 -22.11
CA ASN A 92 -0.85 3.03 -22.33
C ASN A 92 -1.75 1.88 -21.83
N ILE A 93 -3.06 2.06 -21.96
CA ILE A 93 -4.02 1.07 -21.48
C ILE A 93 -4.03 -0.18 -22.35
N GLU A 94 -3.70 -0.05 -23.63
CA GLU A 94 -3.63 -1.17 -24.58
C GLU A 94 -2.51 -2.14 -24.23
N GLU A 95 -1.34 -1.64 -23.82
CA GLU A 95 -0.22 -2.45 -23.36
C GLU A 95 -0.60 -3.23 -22.09
N TYR A 96 -1.25 -2.57 -21.13
CA TYR A 96 -1.80 -3.21 -19.94
C TYR A 96 -2.81 -4.30 -20.31
N ASP A 97 -3.76 -4.01 -21.19
CA ASP A 97 -4.78 -4.95 -21.62
C ASP A 97 -4.18 -6.13 -22.40
N ASN A 98 -3.15 -5.89 -23.21
CA ASN A 98 -2.43 -6.94 -23.94
C ASN A 98 -1.66 -7.86 -22.99
N TYR A 99 -1.05 -7.33 -21.93
CA TYR A 99 -0.44 -8.13 -20.87
C TYR A 99 -1.47 -9.07 -20.22
N ILE A 100 -2.62 -8.54 -19.82
CA ILE A 100 -3.70 -9.34 -19.23
C ILE A 100 -4.23 -10.38 -20.22
N LYS A 101 -4.51 -9.99 -21.47
CA LYS A 101 -4.98 -10.88 -22.52
C LYS A 101 -4.00 -12.03 -22.77
N MET A 102 -2.70 -11.75 -22.76
CA MET A 102 -1.68 -12.79 -22.92
C MET A 102 -1.78 -13.83 -21.80
N LEU A 103 -1.81 -13.38 -20.54
CA LEU A 103 -1.90 -14.28 -19.38
C LEU A 103 -3.17 -15.13 -19.36
N VAL A 104 -4.30 -14.55 -19.79
CA VAL A 104 -5.56 -15.30 -19.93
C VAL A 104 -5.46 -16.31 -21.06
N LYS A 105 -4.98 -15.89 -22.24
CA LYS A 105 -4.83 -16.75 -23.42
C LYS A 105 -3.89 -17.94 -23.16
N THR A 106 -2.87 -17.77 -22.33
CA THR A 106 -1.91 -18.83 -21.97
C THR A 106 -2.30 -19.59 -20.70
N ASN A 107 -3.54 -19.43 -20.20
CA ASN A 107 -4.06 -20.10 -19.00
C ASN A 107 -3.23 -19.84 -17.72
N CYS A 108 -2.51 -18.72 -17.65
CA CYS A 108 -1.78 -18.32 -16.44
C CYS A 108 -2.71 -17.74 -15.37
N ILE A 109 -3.82 -17.12 -15.81
CA ILE A 109 -4.90 -16.60 -14.96
C ILE A 109 -6.25 -16.79 -15.66
N ASP A 110 -7.33 -16.86 -14.89
CA ASP A 110 -8.72 -16.88 -15.37
C ASP A 110 -9.20 -15.46 -15.74
N ASN A 111 -8.77 -14.45 -14.98
CA ASN A 111 -9.06 -13.06 -15.22
C ASN A 111 -8.06 -12.15 -14.49
N ALA A 112 -8.12 -10.85 -14.77
CA ALA A 112 -7.25 -9.84 -14.18
C ALA A 112 -7.30 -9.74 -12.64
N LYS A 113 -8.29 -10.34 -11.96
CA LYS A 113 -8.34 -10.33 -10.48
C LYS A 113 -7.22 -11.18 -9.85
N LYS A 114 -6.60 -12.11 -10.58
CA LYS A 114 -5.42 -12.90 -10.15
C LYS A 114 -4.07 -12.21 -10.42
N VAL A 115 -4.11 -10.89 -10.63
CA VAL A 115 -2.94 -10.01 -10.59
C VAL A 115 -2.98 -9.27 -9.25
N TRP A 116 -2.01 -9.56 -8.38
CA TRP A 116 -2.01 -9.14 -6.98
C TRP A 116 -0.99 -8.03 -6.71
N TRP A 117 -0.99 -7.01 -7.56
CA TRP A 117 -0.11 -5.88 -7.42
C TRP A 117 -0.50 -4.96 -6.27
N ASP A 118 0.49 -4.21 -5.77
CA ASP A 118 0.34 -3.21 -4.70
C ASP A 118 -0.55 -2.04 -5.13
N ILE A 119 -0.67 -1.82 -6.44
CA ILE A 119 -1.60 -0.89 -7.08
C ILE A 119 -2.10 -1.49 -8.39
N ARG A 120 -3.38 -1.26 -8.71
CA ARG A 120 -4.00 -1.80 -9.93
C ARG A 120 -5.02 -0.83 -10.51
N VAL A 121 -4.95 -0.61 -11.82
CA VAL A 121 -6.10 -0.07 -12.56
C VAL A 121 -7.17 -1.15 -12.58
N HIS A 122 -8.31 -0.89 -11.92
CA HIS A 122 -9.28 -1.94 -11.69
C HIS A 122 -9.93 -2.36 -13.03
N PRO A 123 -10.05 -3.68 -13.30
CA PRO A 123 -10.53 -4.17 -14.60
C PRO A 123 -12.04 -3.98 -14.84
N PHE A 124 -12.83 -3.80 -13.78
CA PHE A 124 -14.30 -3.71 -13.86
C PHE A 124 -14.89 -2.40 -13.32
N PHE A 125 -14.07 -1.59 -12.65
CA PHE A 125 -14.48 -0.35 -12.02
C PHE A 125 -13.53 0.72 -12.50
N GLU A 126 -14.03 1.93 -12.73
CA GLU A 126 -13.23 3.07 -13.17
C GLU A 126 -12.46 3.65 -11.97
N THR A 127 -11.59 2.83 -11.38
CA THR A 127 -10.85 3.15 -10.16
C THR A 127 -9.40 2.72 -10.26
N ILE A 128 -8.53 3.46 -9.58
CA ILE A 128 -7.22 2.97 -9.16
C ILE A 128 -7.40 2.34 -7.78
N GLU A 129 -7.03 1.07 -7.65
CA GLU A 129 -7.08 0.31 -6.41
C GLU A 129 -5.69 0.22 -5.78
N PHE A 130 -5.52 0.84 -4.61
CA PHE A 130 -4.31 0.77 -3.79
C PHE A 130 -4.44 -0.37 -2.79
N ARG A 131 -3.41 -1.23 -2.67
CA ARG A 131 -3.46 -2.50 -1.92
C ARG A 131 -2.22 -2.75 -1.05
N ILE A 132 -1.35 -1.74 -0.95
CA ILE A 132 -0.04 -1.88 -0.32
C ILE A 132 -0.09 -1.88 1.20
N CYS A 133 -1.05 -1.17 1.80
CA CYS A 133 -1.12 -0.93 3.23
C CYS A 133 -1.47 -2.18 4.05
N ASP A 134 -0.92 -2.24 5.28
CA ASP A 134 -1.48 -3.13 6.30
C ASP A 134 -2.86 -2.59 6.72
N CYS A 135 -3.65 -3.41 7.41
CA CYS A 135 -4.90 -2.96 8.01
C CYS A 135 -4.56 -2.02 9.18
N PRO A 136 -5.02 -0.75 9.20
CA PRO A 136 -4.83 0.14 10.33
C PRO A 136 -5.60 -0.32 11.57
N MET A 137 -5.26 0.21 12.75
CA MET A 137 -6.01 -0.06 13.97
C MET A 137 -7.14 0.95 14.19
N LEU A 138 -6.99 2.18 13.66
CA LEU A 138 -7.93 3.27 13.89
C LEU A 138 -8.63 3.69 12.60
N VAL A 139 -9.86 4.20 12.74
CA VAL A 139 -10.63 4.78 11.63
C VAL A 139 -9.92 6.03 11.12
N ASP A 140 -9.38 6.87 12.00
CA ASP A 140 -8.66 8.08 11.60
C ASP A 140 -7.42 7.77 10.73
N GLU A 141 -6.67 6.71 11.06
CA GLU A 141 -5.57 6.24 10.21
C GLU A 141 -6.06 5.79 8.83
N THR A 142 -7.20 5.10 8.79
CA THR A 142 -7.84 4.65 7.54
C THR A 142 -8.27 5.84 6.68
N MET A 143 -8.87 6.85 7.31
CA MET A 143 -9.28 8.09 6.66
C MET A 143 -8.06 8.86 6.13
N ALA A 144 -7.00 8.99 6.94
CA ALA A 144 -5.76 9.65 6.56
C ALA A 144 -5.09 9.02 5.33
N PHE A 145 -5.00 7.68 5.28
CA PHE A 145 -4.42 6.98 4.14
C PHE A 145 -5.32 7.10 2.89
N THR A 146 -6.64 7.04 3.08
CA THR A 146 -7.61 7.23 1.99
C THR A 146 -7.50 8.63 1.39
N ALA A 147 -7.47 9.66 2.25
CA ALA A 147 -7.29 11.06 1.86
C ALA A 147 -5.95 11.27 1.14
N LEU A 148 -4.86 10.68 1.62
CA LEU A 148 -3.56 10.78 0.96
C LEU A 148 -3.52 10.15 -0.42
N PHE A 149 -4.13 8.97 -0.61
CA PHE A 149 -4.23 8.37 -1.94
C PHE A 149 -5.09 9.20 -2.88
N GLN A 150 -6.20 9.75 -2.40
CA GLN A 150 -7.06 10.65 -3.17
C GLN A 150 -6.31 11.93 -3.58
N ALA A 151 -5.62 12.56 -2.63
CA ALA A 151 -4.83 13.77 -2.86
C ALA A 151 -3.67 13.53 -3.84
N LEU A 152 -2.99 12.37 -3.75
CA LEU A 152 -1.97 11.98 -4.73
C LEU A 152 -2.54 11.85 -6.14
N CYS A 153 -3.69 11.17 -6.29
CA CYS A 153 -4.36 11.07 -7.59
C CYS A 153 -4.76 12.44 -8.14
N ALA A 154 -5.35 13.31 -7.29
CA ALA A 154 -5.75 14.65 -7.68
C ALA A 154 -4.57 15.54 -8.04
N LYS A 155 -3.47 15.48 -7.28
CA LYS A 155 -2.24 16.23 -7.57
C LYS A 155 -1.63 15.82 -8.91
N LEU A 156 -1.52 14.52 -9.17
CA LEU A 156 -1.00 14.00 -10.44
C LEU A 156 -1.92 14.33 -11.62
N TYR A 157 -3.24 14.35 -11.39
CA TYR A 157 -4.21 14.83 -12.37
C TYR A 157 -4.02 16.33 -12.68
N LYS A 158 -3.87 17.17 -11.64
CA LYS A 158 -3.61 18.61 -11.78
C LYS A 158 -2.34 18.89 -12.57
N LEU A 159 -1.25 18.18 -12.27
CA LEU A 159 0.00 18.28 -13.04
C LEU A 159 -0.21 17.93 -14.52
N ARG A 160 -0.96 16.87 -14.81
CA ARG A 160 -1.29 16.49 -16.19
C ARG A 160 -2.03 17.62 -16.92
N GLN A 161 -3.00 18.27 -16.27
CA GLN A 161 -3.74 19.40 -16.86
C GLN A 161 -2.83 20.60 -17.17
N GLN A 162 -1.70 20.71 -16.46
CA GLN A 162 -0.67 21.71 -16.70
C GLN A 162 0.39 21.26 -17.71
N ASN A 163 0.18 20.13 -18.41
CA ASN A 163 1.15 19.47 -19.28
C ASN A 163 2.45 19.06 -18.58
N MET A 164 2.39 18.84 -17.26
CA MET A 164 3.49 18.35 -16.44
C MET A 164 3.28 16.88 -16.06
N LYS A 165 4.36 16.20 -15.69
CA LYS A 165 4.33 14.85 -15.12
C LYS A 165 5.36 14.73 -14.01
N PHE A 166 5.06 13.90 -13.02
CA PHE A 166 6.05 13.48 -12.04
C PHE A 166 7.05 12.50 -12.67
N ILE A 167 8.28 12.48 -12.15
CA ILE A 167 9.34 11.61 -12.64
C ILE A 167 8.97 10.14 -12.40
N THR A 168 9.16 9.29 -13.41
CA THR A 168 8.91 7.85 -13.31
C THR A 168 10.21 7.11 -13.06
N TYR A 169 10.24 6.27 -12.03
CA TYR A 169 11.39 5.43 -11.68
C TYR A 169 11.15 3.97 -12.05
N THR A 170 12.24 3.22 -12.22
CA THR A 170 12.15 1.78 -12.48
C THR A 170 11.55 1.05 -11.28
N ARG A 171 10.84 -0.06 -11.55
CA ARG A 171 10.29 -0.92 -10.49
C ARG A 171 11.37 -1.39 -9.51
N ALA A 172 12.59 -1.67 -9.99
CA ALA A 172 13.70 -2.11 -9.15
C ALA A 172 14.05 -1.08 -8.07
N LEU A 173 14.11 0.21 -8.43
CA LEU A 173 14.37 1.29 -7.47
C LEU A 173 13.22 1.45 -6.47
N ILE A 174 11.97 1.42 -6.94
CA ILE A 174 10.80 1.54 -6.05
C ILE A 174 10.74 0.38 -5.05
N ASN A 175 11.12 -0.84 -5.48
CA ASN A 175 11.18 -2.01 -4.61
C ASN A 175 12.21 -1.88 -3.47
N GLU A 176 13.32 -1.16 -3.70
CA GLU A 176 14.31 -0.89 -2.65
C GLU A 176 13.69 -0.05 -1.53
N ASN A 177 12.98 1.04 -1.87
CA ASN A 177 12.23 1.83 -0.89
C ASN A 177 11.08 1.04 -0.27
N LYS A 178 10.39 0.17 -1.02
CA LYS A 178 9.35 -0.73 -0.47
C LYS A 178 9.94 -1.66 0.60
N TRP A 179 11.12 -2.23 0.36
CA TRP A 179 11.78 -3.09 1.34
C TRP A 179 12.17 -2.31 2.59
N ARG A 180 12.76 -1.12 2.43
CA ARG A 180 13.11 -0.22 3.54
C ARG A 180 11.88 0.17 4.37
N ALA A 181 10.77 0.52 3.71
CA ALA A 181 9.48 0.80 4.35
C ALA A 181 9.01 -0.39 5.19
N ALA A 182 8.99 -1.60 4.62
CA ALA A 182 8.57 -2.80 5.33
C ALA A 182 9.43 -3.09 6.57
N ARG A 183 10.76 -2.91 6.44
CA ARG A 183 11.72 -3.27 7.48
C ARG A 183 11.78 -2.25 8.62
N TYR A 184 11.71 -0.96 8.31
CA TYR A 184 12.02 0.11 9.26
C TYR A 184 10.86 1.07 9.51
N GLY A 185 9.77 1.02 8.73
CA GLY A 185 8.65 1.94 8.86
C GLY A 185 9.10 3.39 8.69
N ILE A 186 8.50 4.30 9.47
CA ILE A 186 8.81 5.73 9.45
C ILE A 186 10.16 6.08 10.09
N ASP A 187 10.72 5.22 10.94
CA ASP A 187 12.00 5.50 11.63
C ASP A 187 13.23 5.09 10.79
N GLY A 188 12.99 4.53 9.60
CA GLY A 188 14.04 4.20 8.65
C GLY A 188 14.49 5.36 7.77
N LYS A 189 15.37 5.03 6.82
CA LYS A 189 15.75 5.90 5.71
C LYS A 189 15.26 5.32 4.40
N MET A 190 14.83 6.17 3.48
CA MET A 190 14.55 5.82 2.08
C MET A 190 15.54 6.51 1.16
N ILE A 191 15.61 6.08 -0.09
CA ILE A 191 16.41 6.72 -1.13
C ILE A 191 15.58 7.85 -1.73
N ASP A 192 16.11 9.06 -1.69
CA ASP A 192 15.69 10.13 -2.59
C ASP A 192 16.43 9.94 -3.91
N PHE A 193 15.72 9.52 -4.95
CA PHE A 193 16.32 9.22 -6.25
C PHE A 193 16.73 10.47 -7.04
N GLY A 194 16.23 11.66 -6.67
CA GLY A 194 16.67 12.91 -7.28
C GLY A 194 17.98 13.40 -6.66
N LYS A 195 18.14 13.23 -5.34
CA LYS A 195 19.37 13.57 -4.60
C LYS A 195 20.42 12.45 -4.60
N GLU A 196 20.05 11.24 -5.03
CA GLU A 196 20.88 10.03 -5.03
C GLU A 196 21.47 9.69 -3.65
N MET A 197 20.71 9.96 -2.58
CA MET A 197 21.15 9.72 -1.20
C MET A 197 20.05 9.14 -0.34
N GLU A 198 20.44 8.58 0.81
CA GLU A 198 19.47 8.20 1.83
C GLU A 198 18.98 9.42 2.61
N VAL A 199 17.66 9.51 2.80
CA VAL A 199 16.97 10.57 3.51
C VAL A 199 16.06 9.95 4.56
N ASN A 200 15.87 10.65 5.68
CA ASN A 200 14.97 10.22 6.73
C ASN A 200 13.54 10.07 6.18
N THR A 201 12.87 8.95 6.47
CA THR A 201 11.54 8.65 5.93
C THR A 201 10.50 9.68 6.38
N ARG A 202 10.58 10.17 7.63
CA ARG A 202 9.69 11.21 8.15
C ARG A 202 9.82 12.51 7.35
N ALA A 203 11.03 12.89 6.98
CA ALA A 203 11.27 14.08 6.16
C ALA A 203 10.63 13.94 4.77
N LEU A 204 10.80 12.78 4.11
CA LEU A 204 10.17 12.51 2.81
C LEU A 204 8.64 12.46 2.89
N ILE A 205 8.07 12.00 4.00
CA ILE A 205 6.62 12.05 4.21
C ILE A 205 6.14 13.50 4.34
N LEU A 206 6.88 14.37 5.05
CA LEU A 206 6.52 15.79 5.13
C LEU A 206 6.61 16.47 3.75
N GLU A 207 7.65 16.19 2.97
CA GLU A 207 7.76 16.65 1.57
C GLU A 207 6.57 16.14 0.71
N LEU A 208 6.09 14.92 0.97
CA LEU A 208 4.91 14.36 0.30
C LEU A 208 3.61 15.09 0.69
N LEU A 209 3.46 15.49 1.96
CA LEU A 209 2.32 16.30 2.40
C LEU A 209 2.33 17.67 1.74
N ASP A 210 3.49 18.33 1.71
CA ASP A 210 3.68 19.60 1.01
C ASP A 210 3.38 19.48 -0.50
N PHE A 211 3.77 18.36 -1.12
CA PHE A 211 3.52 18.09 -2.53
C PHE A 211 2.02 18.06 -2.88
N VAL A 212 1.18 17.51 -1.99
CA VAL A 212 -0.26 17.38 -2.23
C VAL A 212 -1.09 18.54 -1.65
N ASP A 213 -0.50 19.44 -0.86
CA ASP A 213 -1.22 20.47 -0.09
C ASP A 213 -2.16 21.34 -0.93
N ASP A 214 -1.77 21.67 -2.17
CA ASP A 214 -2.54 22.54 -3.06
C ASP A 214 -3.78 21.89 -3.72
N VAL A 215 -4.11 20.65 -3.35
CA VAL A 215 -5.36 19.97 -3.78
C VAL A 215 -6.25 19.53 -2.61
N VAL A 216 -5.77 19.59 -1.37
CA VAL A 216 -6.49 18.96 -0.24
C VAL A 216 -7.74 19.72 0.19
N ASP A 217 -7.76 21.04 0.02
CA ASP A 217 -8.91 21.88 0.39
C ASP A 217 -10.10 21.66 -0.55
N GLU A 218 -9.84 21.55 -1.86
CA GLU A 218 -10.87 21.27 -2.86
C GLU A 218 -11.47 19.88 -2.66
N LEU A 219 -10.67 18.92 -2.19
CA LEU A 219 -11.12 17.57 -1.84
C LEU A 219 -11.84 17.50 -0.49
N GLY A 220 -11.76 18.54 0.35
CA GLY A 220 -12.33 18.55 1.69
C GLY A 220 -11.65 17.58 2.67
N CYS A 221 -10.45 17.08 2.36
CA CYS A 221 -9.78 16.01 3.12
C CYS A 221 -8.60 16.50 3.99
N ARG A 222 -8.46 17.83 4.16
CA ARG A 222 -7.37 18.44 4.95
C ARG A 222 -7.30 17.89 6.38
N GLN A 223 -8.46 17.75 7.04
CA GLN A 223 -8.52 17.28 8.42
C GLN A 223 -8.06 15.82 8.54
N ASP A 224 -8.48 14.96 7.61
CA ASP A 224 -8.06 13.55 7.58
C ASP A 224 -6.54 13.44 7.36
N LEU A 225 -5.98 14.26 6.45
CA LEU A 225 -4.54 14.29 6.19
C LEU A 225 -3.70 14.78 7.37
N GLN A 226 -4.23 15.69 8.19
CA GLN A 226 -3.52 16.17 9.38
C GLN A 226 -3.19 15.04 10.36
N TYR A 227 -3.99 13.97 10.38
CA TYR A 227 -3.73 12.81 11.24
C TYR A 227 -2.40 12.11 10.92
N ILE A 228 -1.83 12.32 9.72
CA ILE A 228 -0.48 11.81 9.40
C ILE A 228 0.58 12.40 10.34
N HIS A 229 0.44 13.65 10.78
CA HIS A 229 1.35 14.23 11.77
C HIS A 229 1.27 13.49 13.11
N ASN A 230 0.08 13.05 13.52
CA ASN A 230 -0.08 12.23 14.72
C ASN A 230 0.61 10.87 14.57
N ILE A 231 0.55 10.23 13.41
CA ILE A 231 1.28 8.98 13.13
C ILE A 231 2.78 9.21 13.17
N LEU A 232 3.26 10.32 12.60
CA LEU A 232 4.68 10.68 12.69
C LEU A 232 5.07 10.85 14.15
N GLU A 233 4.36 11.65 14.94
CA GLU A 233 4.71 11.91 16.34
C GLU A 233 4.66 10.64 17.22
N ASN A 234 3.60 9.85 17.11
CA ASN A 234 3.31 8.75 18.04
C ASN A 234 3.79 7.37 17.56
N GLY A 235 4.30 7.29 16.33
CA GLY A 235 4.66 6.04 15.70
C GLY A 235 3.50 5.39 14.95
N THR A 236 3.86 4.47 14.07
CA THR A 236 2.95 3.62 13.31
C THR A 236 2.25 2.60 14.21
N GLY A 237 1.26 1.90 13.67
CA GLY A 237 0.64 0.80 14.39
C GLY A 237 1.63 -0.30 14.81
N ALA A 238 2.64 -0.57 14.00
CA ALA A 238 3.72 -1.50 14.34
C ALA A 238 4.58 -1.02 15.52
N ASP A 239 4.86 0.28 15.59
CA ASP A 239 5.63 0.88 16.69
C ASP A 239 4.89 0.73 18.01
N ARG A 240 3.58 1.02 18.00
CA ARG A 240 2.72 0.91 19.18
C ARG A 240 2.58 -0.53 19.65
N GLN A 241 2.38 -1.49 18.73
CA GLN A 241 2.36 -2.92 19.06
C GLN A 241 3.69 -3.40 19.68
N LEU A 242 4.83 -2.99 19.11
CA LEU A 242 6.15 -3.35 19.63
C LEU A 242 6.41 -2.75 21.02
N ALA A 243 5.94 -1.52 21.27
CA ALA A 243 6.04 -0.88 22.57
C ALA A 243 5.25 -1.64 23.64
N ILE A 244 4.01 -2.06 23.35
CA ILE A 244 3.20 -2.87 24.27
C ILE A 244 3.87 -4.22 24.55
N TYR A 245 4.31 -4.92 23.50
CA TYR A 245 5.01 -6.20 23.65
C TYR A 245 6.28 -6.05 24.51
N GLY A 246 7.05 -4.97 24.32
CA GLY A 246 8.28 -4.71 25.07
C GLY A 246 8.10 -4.54 26.57
N GLN A 247 6.88 -4.23 27.06
CA GLN A 247 6.61 -4.06 28.49
C GLN A 247 6.52 -5.39 29.24
N ARG A 248 5.90 -6.40 28.63
CA ARG A 248 5.55 -7.67 29.32
C ARG A 248 5.85 -8.95 28.53
N ASN A 249 6.27 -8.84 27.27
CA ASN A 249 6.48 -9.95 26.34
C ASN A 249 5.25 -10.86 26.17
N SER A 250 4.04 -10.28 26.24
CA SER A 250 2.78 -11.00 26.05
C SER A 250 2.16 -10.64 24.71
N PHE A 251 1.72 -11.65 23.95
CA PHE A 251 0.96 -11.45 22.73
C PHE A 251 -0.51 -11.15 23.03
N GLU A 252 -1.03 -11.66 24.14
CA GLU A 252 -2.37 -11.39 24.65
C GLU A 252 -2.53 -9.88 24.90
N ASP A 253 -1.58 -9.25 25.60
CA ASP A 253 -1.59 -7.79 25.82
C ASP A 253 -1.60 -6.98 24.50
N VAL A 254 -0.89 -7.47 23.47
CA VAL A 254 -0.88 -6.83 22.14
C VAL A 254 -2.23 -6.98 21.46
N VAL A 255 -2.86 -8.15 21.54
CA VAL A 255 -4.19 -8.39 20.96
C VAL A 255 -5.25 -7.55 21.68
N ASP A 256 -5.22 -7.49 23.00
CA ASP A 256 -6.12 -6.65 23.80
C ASP A 256 -5.95 -5.17 23.45
N TYR A 257 -4.70 -4.72 23.26
CA TYR A 257 -4.41 -3.37 22.78
C TYR A 257 -5.01 -3.09 21.40
N ILE A 258 -4.76 -3.95 20.40
CA ILE A 258 -5.30 -3.80 19.04
C ILE A 258 -6.83 -3.76 19.07
N THR A 259 -7.45 -4.63 19.87
CA THR A 259 -8.91 -4.70 20.03
C THR A 259 -9.44 -3.40 20.60
N THR A 260 -8.81 -2.90 21.66
CA THR A 260 -9.18 -1.63 22.29
C THR A 260 -9.07 -0.46 21.30
N GLN A 261 -7.99 -0.38 20.52
CA GLN A 261 -7.82 0.67 19.51
C GLN A 261 -8.92 0.60 18.44
N THR A 262 -9.22 -0.61 17.95
CA THR A 262 -10.25 -0.82 16.92
C THR A 262 -11.62 -0.30 17.37
N LEU A 263 -11.94 -0.43 18.66
CA LEU A 263 -13.20 0.04 19.24
C LEU A 263 -13.26 1.55 19.47
N VAL A 264 -12.14 2.29 19.42
CA VAL A 264 -12.15 3.77 19.60
C VAL A 264 -12.91 4.47 18.47
N GLY A 265 -12.91 3.88 17.26
CA GLY A 265 -13.56 4.46 16.08
C GLY A 265 -14.99 3.96 15.80
N ILE A 266 -15.59 3.17 16.70
CA ILE A 266 -16.95 2.62 16.60
C ILE A 266 -17.81 3.22 17.71
#